data_AF-A0A317D8W7-F1
#
_entry.id   AF-A0A317D8W7-F1
#
_cell.length_a   1.000
_cell.length_b   1.000
_cell.length_c   1.000
_cell.angle_alpha   90.00
_cell.angle_beta   90.00
_cell.angle_gamma   90.00
#
_symmetry.space_group_name_H-M   'P 1'
#
loop_
_entity.id
_entity.type
_entity.pdbx_description
1 polymer ?
#
loop_
_entity_poly.entity_id
_entity_poly.type
_entity_poly.pdbx_seq_one_letter_code
_entity_poly.pdbx_strand_id
1 'polypeptide(L)'
;MRLPTWLAQHLAALRALLVFTVLLGLVYPLALVALGQVPGLNHRTDGSLIDAGGTTVGSSLIGQSFTDADGNPVPRYFQSRPSAAGDGYDPTSTSASNLGPESVVDTIATDPEESSESLLTQVCGRSRDIGELNGVDGRRPFCTADGVGAVLAVFRADGLTGPVTRVVSVNQAAPSTPFVPSYEGVPVELARPGEDYVAAGGVVTPIRGDAPADPAVPADAVTASGSGLDPQISPAYAELQVNRVARERGADPAAIRRLVDEHTSGRGLGFMGQPGVNVLELNIALDEQFPAR
;
A
#
# COMPACT_ATOMS: atom_id res chain seq x y z
N MET A 1 54.46 -40.31 6.79
CA MET A 1 53.87 -40.61 5.46
C MET A 1 53.35 -39.31 4.87
N ARG A 2 53.67 -39.01 3.61
CA ARG A 2 53.09 -37.84 2.92
C ARG A 2 51.63 -38.16 2.61
N LEU A 3 50.71 -37.27 3.00
CA LEU A 3 49.29 -37.41 2.65
C LEU A 3 49.13 -37.37 1.12
N PRO A 4 48.22 -38.17 0.54
CA PRO A 4 47.85 -38.03 -0.85
C PRO A 4 47.42 -36.60 -1.15
N THR A 5 47.82 -36.06 -2.30
CA THR A 5 47.56 -34.65 -2.67
C THR A 5 46.08 -34.29 -2.59
N TRP A 6 45.18 -35.18 -3.03
CA TRP A 6 43.74 -34.97 -2.95
C TRP A 6 43.25 -34.85 -1.50
N LEU A 7 43.74 -35.69 -0.59
CA LEU A 7 43.35 -35.65 0.82
C LEU A 7 43.88 -34.38 1.52
N ALA A 8 45.11 -33.97 1.21
CA ALA A 8 45.68 -32.73 1.72
C ALA A 8 44.91 -31.48 1.25
N GLN A 9 44.48 -31.46 -0.02
CA GLN A 9 43.64 -30.40 -0.58
C GLN A 9 42.28 -30.33 0.10
N HIS A 10 41.59 -31.47 0.28
CA HIS A 10 40.28 -31.49 0.93
C HIS A 10 40.36 -31.10 2.41
N LEU A 11 41.43 -31.47 3.12
CA LEU A 11 41.67 -31.02 4.48
C LEU A 11 41.96 -29.51 4.57
N ALA A 12 42.72 -28.95 3.61
CA ALA A 12 42.94 -27.51 3.53
C ALA A 12 41.63 -26.76 3.26
N ALA A 13 40.80 -27.26 2.33
CA ALA A 13 39.47 -26.71 2.04
C ALA A 13 38.54 -26.78 3.26
N LEU A 14 38.51 -27.92 3.97
CA LEU A 14 37.71 -28.08 5.19
C LEU A 14 38.17 -27.11 6.29
N ARG A 15 39.49 -26.93 6.48
CA ARG A 15 40.02 -25.96 7.45
C ARG A 15 39.63 -24.54 7.09
N ALA A 16 39.77 -24.16 5.82
CA ALA A 16 39.36 -22.84 5.35
C ALA A 16 37.86 -22.62 5.59
N LEU A 17 37.02 -23.61 5.26
CA LEU A 17 35.58 -23.58 5.52
C LEU A 17 35.30 -23.38 7.02
N LEU A 18 35.90 -24.18 7.91
CA LEU A 18 35.70 -24.07 9.35
C LEU A 18 36.16 -22.72 9.90
N VAL A 19 37.31 -22.20 9.45
CA VAL A 19 37.81 -20.89 9.86
C VAL A 19 36.85 -19.79 9.43
N PHE A 20 36.39 -19.79 8.17
CA PHE A 20 35.43 -18.78 7.70
C PHE A 20 34.06 -18.92 8.34
N THR A 21 33.59 -20.14 8.65
CA THR A 21 32.35 -20.34 9.41
C THR A 21 32.44 -19.74 10.81
N VAL A 22 33.54 -19.98 11.53
CA VAL A 22 33.72 -19.38 12.87
C VAL A 22 33.88 -17.87 12.75
N LEU A 23 34.69 -17.38 11.81
CA LEU A 23 34.96 -15.97 11.67
C LEU A 23 33.72 -15.17 11.24
N LEU A 24 33.02 -15.62 10.20
CA LEU A 24 31.88 -14.88 9.61
C LEU A 24 30.53 -15.26 10.24
N GLY A 25 30.40 -16.47 10.79
CA GLY A 25 29.18 -16.95 11.41
C GLY A 25 29.10 -16.74 12.93
N LEU A 26 30.24 -16.57 13.63
CA LEU A 26 30.27 -16.35 15.08
C LEU A 26 30.97 -15.05 15.46
N VAL A 27 32.25 -14.89 15.09
CA VAL A 27 33.05 -13.75 15.53
C VAL A 27 32.47 -12.43 15.00
N TYR A 28 32.13 -12.37 13.72
CA TYR A 28 31.58 -11.15 13.10
C TYR A 28 30.20 -10.75 13.66
N PRO A 29 29.18 -11.63 13.74
CA PRO A 29 27.87 -11.25 14.31
C PRO A 29 27.97 -10.85 15.78
N LEU A 30 28.75 -11.57 16.59
CA LEU A 30 28.93 -11.23 18.02
C LEU A 30 29.65 -9.89 18.19
N ALA A 31 30.64 -9.59 17.36
CA ALA A 31 31.30 -8.29 17.36
C ALA A 31 30.31 -7.16 17.01
N LEU A 32 29.43 -7.35 16.02
CA LEU A 32 28.40 -6.37 15.69
C LEU A 32 27.38 -6.17 16.81
N VAL A 33 26.93 -7.25 17.46
CA VAL A 33 26.03 -7.15 18.63
C VAL A 33 26.70 -6.37 19.76
N ALA A 34 27.96 -6.68 20.08
CA ALA A 34 28.70 -5.98 21.12
C ALA A 34 28.87 -4.48 20.83
N LEU A 35 29.14 -4.13 19.56
CA LEU A 35 29.21 -2.73 19.12
C LEU A 35 27.85 -2.03 19.17
N GLY A 36 26.76 -2.75 18.85
CA GLY A 36 25.40 -2.23 18.91
C GLY A 36 24.97 -1.82 20.31
N GLN A 37 25.45 -2.52 21.33
CA GLN A 37 25.14 -2.27 22.74
C GLN A 37 25.94 -1.11 23.35
N VAL A 38 26.76 -0.41 22.57
CA VAL A 38 27.45 0.81 23.03
C VAL A 38 26.41 1.89 23.35
N PRO A 39 26.52 2.58 24.51
CA PRO A 39 25.59 3.64 24.89
C PRO A 39 25.42 4.70 23.79
N GLY A 40 24.17 4.99 23.43
CA GLY A 40 23.82 5.92 22.35
C GLY A 40 23.59 5.26 20.99
N LEU A 41 23.93 3.98 20.80
CA LEU A 41 23.62 3.19 19.60
C LEU A 41 22.51 2.14 19.83
N ASN A 42 22.34 1.72 21.08
CA ASN A 42 21.44 0.63 21.49
C ASN A 42 19.99 0.82 21.05
N HIS A 43 19.46 2.04 21.12
CA HIS A 43 18.06 2.30 20.76
C HIS A 43 17.73 1.83 19.33
N ARG A 44 18.63 2.04 18.36
CA ARG A 44 18.42 1.58 16.98
C ARG A 44 18.57 0.08 16.84
N THR A 45 19.52 -0.52 17.57
CA THR A 45 19.78 -1.96 17.50
C THR A 45 18.71 -2.79 18.20
N ASP A 46 18.05 -2.21 19.19
CA ASP A 46 16.93 -2.82 19.92
C ASP A 46 15.59 -2.63 19.18
N GLY A 47 15.62 -2.08 17.95
CA GLY A 47 14.46 -1.99 17.06
C GLY A 47 13.80 -0.61 16.98
N SER A 48 14.41 0.44 17.54
CA SER A 48 13.88 1.81 17.54
C SER A 48 12.45 1.90 18.09
N LEU A 49 12.23 1.20 19.21
CA LEU A 49 10.94 1.06 19.86
C LEU A 49 10.43 2.39 20.40
N ILE A 50 9.12 2.62 20.32
CA ILE A 50 8.45 3.81 20.86
C ILE A 50 7.53 3.37 21.99
N ASP A 51 7.64 4.07 23.12
CA ASP A 51 6.78 3.90 24.28
C ASP A 51 5.80 5.07 24.39
N ALA A 52 4.55 4.77 24.73
CA ALA A 52 3.54 5.75 25.08
C ALA A 52 2.86 5.31 26.40
N GLY A 53 2.79 6.20 27.39
CA GLY A 53 2.20 5.87 28.69
C GLY A 53 2.90 4.73 29.44
N GLY A 54 4.21 4.55 29.23
CA GLY A 54 5.00 3.47 29.85
C GLY A 54 4.80 2.08 29.22
N THR A 55 4.11 2.01 28.09
CA THR A 55 3.91 0.77 27.32
C THR A 55 4.53 0.92 25.94
N THR A 56 5.24 -0.10 25.46
CA THR A 56 5.74 -0.13 24.09
C THR A 56 4.60 -0.29 23.11
N VAL A 57 4.41 0.72 22.28
CA VAL A 57 3.31 0.80 21.30
C VAL A 57 3.75 0.46 19.89
N GLY A 58 5.06 0.41 19.62
CA GLY A 58 5.56 0.02 18.30
C GLY A 58 7.02 0.38 18.09
N SER A 59 7.39 0.57 16.82
CA SER A 59 8.70 1.03 16.38
C SER A 59 8.54 2.20 15.42
N SER A 60 9.45 3.17 15.49
CA SER A 60 9.51 4.28 14.52
C SER A 60 9.72 3.80 13.07
N LEU A 61 10.12 2.54 12.88
CA LEU A 61 10.43 1.94 11.58
C LEU A 61 9.32 1.04 11.02
N ILE A 62 8.24 0.80 11.79
CA ILE A 62 7.17 -0.13 11.43
C ILE A 62 5.84 0.61 11.40
N GLY A 63 5.20 0.64 10.24
CA GLY A 63 3.85 1.18 10.09
C GLY A 63 2.80 0.31 10.78
N GLN A 64 1.67 0.93 11.09
CA GLN A 64 0.54 0.27 11.76
C GLN A 64 -0.78 0.63 11.06
N SER A 65 -1.77 -0.24 11.21
CA SER A 65 -3.15 0.09 10.86
C SER A 65 -3.77 0.97 11.95
N PHE A 66 -4.48 2.02 11.56
CA PHE A 66 -5.25 2.90 12.45
C PHE A 66 -6.75 2.72 12.21
N THR A 67 -7.18 1.46 12.22
CA THR A 67 -8.56 1.01 12.03
C THR A 67 -9.15 0.46 13.33
N ASP A 68 -10.48 0.39 13.41
CA ASP A 68 -11.17 -0.34 14.47
C ASP A 68 -11.19 -1.87 14.22
N ALA A 69 -11.89 -2.60 15.07
CA ALA A 69 -11.98 -4.07 14.99
C ALA A 69 -12.69 -4.58 13.74
N ASP A 70 -13.52 -3.74 13.12
CA ASP A 70 -14.25 -4.06 11.89
C ASP A 70 -13.47 -3.60 10.64
N GLY A 71 -12.26 -3.05 10.82
CA GLY A 71 -11.42 -2.55 9.74
C GLY A 71 -11.76 -1.13 9.27
N ASN A 72 -12.68 -0.43 9.93
CA ASN A 72 -13.02 0.94 9.55
C ASN A 72 -11.95 1.92 10.04
N PRO A 73 -11.60 2.94 9.24
CA PRO A 73 -10.59 3.93 9.63
C PRO A 73 -11.05 4.73 10.85
N VAL A 74 -10.22 4.80 11.89
CA VAL A 74 -10.52 5.60 13.09
C VAL A 74 -10.44 7.09 12.75
N PRO A 75 -11.55 7.86 12.82
CA PRO A 75 -11.60 9.23 12.28
C PRO A 75 -10.66 10.23 12.98
N ARG A 76 -10.26 9.95 14.22
CA ARG A 76 -9.40 10.82 15.03
C ARG A 76 -7.89 10.60 14.81
N TYR A 77 -7.49 9.62 14.01
CA TYR A 77 -6.09 9.32 13.70
C TYR A 77 -5.75 9.57 12.25
N PHE A 78 -4.49 9.93 11.99
CA PHE A 78 -3.91 9.88 10.66
C PHE A 78 -3.84 8.42 10.19
N GLN A 79 -4.24 8.21 8.95
CA GLN A 79 -4.29 6.91 8.31
C GLN A 79 -2.99 6.69 7.54
N SER A 80 -2.45 5.49 7.72
CA SER A 80 -1.27 5.02 7.02
C SER A 80 -1.60 4.67 5.56
N ARG A 81 -0.58 4.25 4.81
CA ARG A 81 -0.74 3.73 3.45
C ARG A 81 -1.49 2.38 3.49
N PRO A 82 -2.02 1.89 2.37
CA PRO A 82 -2.47 0.51 2.28
C PRO A 82 -1.31 -0.45 2.53
N SER A 83 -1.59 -1.55 3.23
CA SER A 83 -0.64 -2.65 3.45
C SER A 83 -1.09 -3.90 2.69
N ALA A 84 -0.11 -4.66 2.20
CA ALA A 84 -0.32 -5.99 1.64
C ALA A 84 0.27 -7.10 2.53
N ALA A 85 0.80 -6.75 3.71
CA ALA A 85 1.46 -7.68 4.62
C ALA A 85 0.44 -8.41 5.51
N GLY A 86 0.29 -9.73 5.32
CA GLY A 86 -0.67 -10.57 6.04
C GLY A 86 -2.10 -10.00 5.99
N ASP A 87 -2.76 -9.95 7.15
CA ASP A 87 -4.09 -9.35 7.32
C ASP A 87 -4.06 -7.82 7.44
N GLY A 88 -2.95 -7.18 7.04
CA GLY A 88 -2.70 -5.75 7.15
C GLY A 88 -1.68 -5.43 8.23
N TYR A 89 -0.53 -4.89 7.81
CA TYR A 89 0.55 -4.47 8.70
C TYR A 89 1.13 -5.59 9.59
N ASP A 90 1.06 -6.86 9.15
CA ASP A 90 1.62 -8.00 9.89
C ASP A 90 3.16 -8.08 9.73
N PRO A 91 3.95 -7.89 10.81
CA PRO A 91 5.42 -7.95 10.74
C PRO A 91 5.99 -9.35 10.50
N THR A 92 5.17 -10.40 10.64
CA THR A 92 5.55 -11.79 10.35
C THR A 92 5.30 -12.21 8.90
N SER A 93 4.55 -11.38 8.15
CA SER A 93 4.13 -11.64 6.77
C SER A 93 4.44 -10.45 5.86
N THR A 94 5.68 -9.95 5.92
CA THR A 94 6.11 -8.76 5.16
C THR A 94 6.04 -9.02 3.65
N SER A 95 5.26 -8.24 2.91
CA SER A 95 5.05 -8.47 1.48
C SER A 95 4.55 -7.21 0.76
N ALA A 96 4.64 -7.25 -0.58
CA ALA A 96 4.03 -6.28 -1.49
C ALA A 96 2.83 -6.93 -2.19
N SER A 97 1.93 -6.12 -2.76
CA SER A 97 0.78 -6.64 -3.53
C SER A 97 1.20 -7.36 -4.81
N ASN A 98 2.36 -7.01 -5.38
CA ASN A 98 2.90 -7.55 -6.65
C ASN A 98 1.94 -7.44 -7.86
N LEU A 99 0.93 -6.58 -7.80
CA LEU A 99 0.05 -6.29 -8.92
C LEU A 99 0.71 -5.30 -9.88
N GLY A 100 0.75 -5.65 -11.17
CA GLY A 100 1.29 -4.81 -12.22
C GLY A 100 0.31 -3.74 -12.71
N PRO A 101 0.78 -2.75 -13.50
CA PRO A 101 -0.07 -1.69 -14.05
C PRO A 101 -1.16 -2.19 -15.01
N GLU A 102 -0.99 -3.39 -15.58
CA GLU A 102 -2.00 -4.04 -16.44
C GLU A 102 -3.08 -4.80 -15.64
N SER A 103 -2.99 -4.81 -14.31
CA SER A 103 -4.05 -5.35 -13.44
C SER A 103 -5.22 -4.36 -13.40
N VAL A 104 -6.08 -4.44 -14.41
CA VAL A 104 -7.23 -3.52 -14.58
C VAL A 104 -8.59 -4.22 -14.62
N VAL A 105 -8.61 -5.56 -14.66
CA VAL A 105 -9.82 -6.40 -14.73
C VAL A 105 -9.94 -7.23 -13.47
N ASP A 106 -11.11 -7.17 -12.82
CA ASP A 106 -11.43 -7.93 -11.62
C ASP A 106 -11.80 -9.38 -11.99
N THR A 107 -11.48 -10.31 -11.10
CA THR A 107 -12.02 -11.67 -11.17
C THR A 107 -13.34 -11.71 -10.43
N ILE A 108 -14.45 -11.80 -11.18
CA ILE A 108 -15.80 -11.97 -10.63
C ILE A 108 -16.14 -13.45 -10.73
N ALA A 109 -15.84 -14.22 -9.70
CA ALA A 109 -16.07 -15.66 -9.68
C ALA A 109 -17.52 -16.00 -9.27
N THR A 110 -17.98 -17.21 -9.63
CA THR A 110 -19.28 -17.72 -9.19
C THR A 110 -19.33 -17.89 -7.68
N ASP A 111 -18.20 -18.30 -7.10
CA ASP A 111 -17.97 -18.27 -5.65
C ASP A 111 -17.36 -16.91 -5.27
N PRO A 112 -18.03 -16.09 -4.44
CA PRO A 112 -17.49 -14.81 -3.99
C PRO A 112 -16.13 -14.92 -3.30
N GLU A 113 -15.81 -16.04 -2.63
CA GLU A 113 -14.52 -16.24 -1.96
C GLU A 113 -13.34 -16.40 -2.94
N GLU A 114 -13.63 -16.79 -4.19
CA GLU A 114 -12.65 -16.91 -5.27
C GLU A 114 -12.52 -15.60 -6.08
N SER A 115 -13.31 -14.58 -5.76
CA SER A 115 -13.24 -13.28 -6.44
C SER A 115 -12.02 -12.48 -5.98
N SER A 116 -11.47 -11.67 -6.88
CA SER A 116 -10.32 -10.82 -6.56
C SER A 116 -10.37 -9.51 -7.33
N GLU A 117 -10.03 -8.42 -6.63
CA GLU A 117 -9.96 -7.09 -7.21
C GLU A 117 -8.63 -6.86 -7.92
N SER A 118 -8.71 -6.27 -9.10
CA SER A 118 -7.58 -5.70 -9.81
C SER A 118 -6.94 -4.53 -9.04
N LEU A 119 -5.70 -4.19 -9.40
CA LEU A 119 -5.05 -3.00 -8.86
C LEU A 119 -5.88 -1.73 -9.13
N LEU A 120 -6.47 -1.62 -10.32
CA LEU A 120 -7.30 -0.48 -10.67
C LEU A 120 -8.51 -0.35 -9.74
N THR A 121 -9.26 -1.43 -9.52
CA THR A 121 -10.41 -1.43 -8.60
C THR A 121 -9.99 -1.11 -7.17
N GLN A 122 -8.90 -1.70 -6.67
CA GLN A 122 -8.38 -1.36 -5.33
C GLN A 122 -8.02 0.13 -5.20
N VAL A 123 -7.41 0.72 -6.23
CA VAL A 123 -7.08 2.15 -6.24
C VAL A 123 -8.35 3.01 -6.29
N CYS A 124 -9.34 2.61 -7.08
CA CYS A 124 -10.60 3.32 -7.21
C CYS A 124 -11.40 3.31 -5.91
N GLY A 125 -11.55 2.16 -5.27
CA GLY A 125 -12.27 2.00 -4.00
C GLY A 125 -11.62 2.82 -2.90
N ARG A 126 -10.30 2.65 -2.72
CA ARG A 126 -9.53 3.44 -1.73
C ARG A 126 -9.64 4.93 -1.98
N SER A 127 -9.53 5.40 -3.23
CA SER A 127 -9.63 6.82 -3.55
C SER A 127 -11.01 7.40 -3.20
N ARG A 128 -12.07 6.67 -3.52
CA ARG A 128 -13.45 7.04 -3.17
C ARG A 128 -13.61 7.13 -1.65
N ASP A 129 -13.20 6.09 -0.93
CA ASP A 129 -13.40 5.98 0.52
C ASP A 129 -12.56 7.03 1.28
N ILE A 130 -11.33 7.29 0.84
CA ILE A 130 -10.48 8.37 1.39
C ILE A 130 -11.07 9.75 1.09
N GLY A 131 -11.63 9.93 -0.11
CA GLY A 131 -12.35 11.15 -0.48
C GLY A 131 -13.54 11.41 0.44
N GLU A 132 -14.36 10.39 0.67
CA GLU A 132 -15.51 10.45 1.58
C GLU A 132 -15.08 10.74 3.02
N LEU A 133 -14.09 10.00 3.54
CA LEU A 133 -13.59 10.14 4.91
C LEU A 133 -13.08 11.57 5.20
N ASN A 134 -12.41 12.20 4.23
CA ASN A 134 -11.79 13.51 4.40
C ASN A 134 -12.62 14.67 3.83
N GLY A 135 -13.75 14.39 3.18
CA GLY A 135 -14.61 15.41 2.57
C GLY A 135 -14.00 16.10 1.36
N VAL A 136 -13.25 15.35 0.53
CA VAL A 136 -12.58 15.82 -0.69
C VAL A 136 -13.02 15.01 -1.92
N ASP A 137 -12.72 15.50 -3.13
CA ASP A 137 -13.03 14.77 -4.36
C ASP A 137 -12.19 13.48 -4.47
N GLY A 138 -12.83 12.33 -4.28
CA GLY A 138 -12.22 11.01 -4.40
C GLY A 138 -12.14 10.48 -5.83
N ARG A 139 -12.70 11.18 -6.82
CA ARG A 139 -12.77 10.70 -8.21
C ARG A 139 -11.40 10.62 -8.86
N ARG A 140 -11.24 9.64 -9.75
CA ARG A 140 -10.02 9.41 -10.53
C ARG A 140 -10.36 9.11 -12.00
N PRO A 141 -9.47 9.45 -12.95
CA PRO A 141 -9.79 9.37 -14.38
C PRO A 141 -10.23 8.01 -14.90
N PHE A 142 -9.86 6.89 -14.27
CA PHE A 142 -10.20 5.54 -14.73
C PHE A 142 -11.07 4.78 -13.72
N CYS A 143 -11.80 5.52 -12.90
CA CYS A 143 -12.65 4.96 -11.85
C CYS A 143 -14.10 5.31 -12.11
N THR A 144 -14.97 4.35 -11.81
CA THR A 144 -16.41 4.55 -11.81
C THR A 144 -16.86 5.24 -10.52
N ALA A 145 -18.11 5.71 -10.48
CA ALA A 145 -18.67 6.34 -9.29
C ALA A 145 -18.87 5.35 -8.12
N ASP A 146 -19.11 4.07 -8.41
CA ASP A 146 -19.22 3.00 -7.42
C ASP A 146 -17.87 2.50 -6.91
N GLY A 147 -16.74 3.01 -7.42
CA GLY A 147 -15.41 2.77 -6.87
C GLY A 147 -14.65 1.59 -7.50
N VAL A 148 -15.06 1.12 -8.68
CA VAL A 148 -14.33 0.08 -9.42
C VAL A 148 -13.60 0.68 -10.63
N GLY A 149 -12.73 -0.12 -11.25
CA GLY A 149 -12.08 0.30 -12.50
C GLY A 149 -13.07 0.47 -13.65
N ALA A 150 -13.04 1.62 -14.32
CA ALA A 150 -13.87 1.89 -15.49
C ALA A 150 -13.31 1.17 -16.73
N VAL A 151 -13.61 -0.11 -16.89
CA VAL A 151 -13.03 -0.97 -17.93
C VAL A 151 -14.11 -1.71 -18.70
N LEU A 152 -13.98 -1.71 -20.03
CA LEU A 152 -14.82 -2.46 -20.94
C LEU A 152 -14.06 -3.62 -21.58
N ALA A 153 -14.74 -4.73 -21.83
CA ALA A 153 -14.36 -5.71 -22.84
C ALA A 153 -15.12 -5.41 -24.13
N VAL A 154 -14.40 -5.00 -25.17
CA VAL A 154 -14.97 -4.62 -26.46
C VAL A 154 -14.74 -5.74 -27.48
N PHE A 155 -15.82 -6.31 -28.00
CA PHE A 155 -15.78 -7.33 -29.05
C PHE A 155 -16.04 -6.68 -30.40
N ARG A 156 -15.20 -6.98 -31.39
CA ARG A 156 -15.35 -6.48 -32.77
C ARG A 156 -15.51 -7.63 -33.76
N ALA A 157 -16.16 -7.35 -34.88
CA ALA A 157 -16.46 -8.36 -35.90
C ALA A 157 -15.19 -9.00 -36.50
N ASP A 158 -14.13 -8.22 -36.69
CA ASP A 158 -12.89 -8.65 -37.35
C ASP A 158 -11.72 -8.68 -36.35
N GLY A 159 -11.92 -9.34 -35.20
CA GLY A 159 -10.94 -9.46 -34.13
C GLY A 159 -10.65 -8.13 -33.45
N LEU A 160 -9.55 -7.46 -33.84
CA LEU A 160 -9.16 -6.15 -33.32
C LEU A 160 -9.71 -4.97 -34.14
N THR A 161 -10.36 -5.26 -35.27
CA THR A 161 -10.85 -4.26 -36.22
C THR A 161 -12.32 -4.47 -36.54
N GLY A 162 -12.93 -3.52 -37.26
CA GLY A 162 -14.33 -3.57 -37.64
C GLY A 162 -15.29 -3.00 -36.59
N PRO A 163 -16.61 -3.05 -36.87
CA PRO A 163 -17.63 -2.52 -35.97
C PRO A 163 -17.67 -3.30 -34.65
N VAL A 164 -17.99 -2.59 -33.57
CA VAL A 164 -18.25 -3.19 -32.26
C VAL A 164 -19.52 -4.02 -32.33
N THR A 165 -19.48 -5.24 -31.82
CA THR A 165 -20.60 -6.19 -31.83
C THR A 165 -21.15 -6.45 -30.43
N ARG A 166 -20.32 -6.36 -29.39
CA ARG A 166 -20.70 -6.54 -27.99
C ARG A 166 -19.77 -5.74 -27.09
N VAL A 167 -20.30 -5.21 -25.99
CA VAL A 167 -19.53 -4.46 -25.00
C VAL A 167 -19.98 -4.88 -23.61
N VAL A 168 -19.01 -5.19 -22.74
CA VAL A 168 -19.27 -5.58 -21.35
C VAL A 168 -18.46 -4.71 -20.40
N SER A 169 -19.09 -4.16 -19.36
CA SER A 169 -18.40 -3.55 -18.22
C SER A 169 -17.84 -4.66 -17.33
N VAL A 170 -16.53 -4.88 -17.37
CA VAL A 170 -15.92 -6.11 -16.83
C VAL A 170 -15.75 -6.11 -15.31
N ASN A 171 -15.76 -4.93 -14.69
CA ASN A 171 -15.60 -4.76 -13.24
C ASN A 171 -16.94 -4.46 -12.53
N GLN A 172 -18.06 -4.51 -13.26
CA GLN A 172 -19.39 -4.27 -12.69
C GLN A 172 -20.30 -5.45 -13.00
N ALA A 173 -20.82 -6.07 -11.94
CA ALA A 173 -21.87 -7.09 -12.01
C ALA A 173 -23.15 -6.58 -11.34
N ALA A 174 -24.30 -7.21 -11.62
CA ALA A 174 -25.54 -6.88 -10.95
C ALA A 174 -25.38 -7.01 -9.42
N PRO A 175 -25.94 -6.10 -8.61
CA PRO A 175 -26.97 -5.11 -8.95
C PRO A 175 -26.44 -3.74 -9.42
N SER A 176 -25.14 -3.58 -9.70
CA SER A 176 -24.61 -2.33 -10.26
C SER A 176 -25.21 -2.00 -11.63
N THR A 177 -25.00 -0.77 -12.08
CA THR A 177 -25.37 -0.34 -13.44
C THR A 177 -24.12 0.00 -14.23
N PRO A 178 -24.09 -0.26 -15.56
CA PRO A 178 -22.94 0.10 -16.38
C PRO A 178 -22.59 1.58 -16.24
N PHE A 179 -21.33 1.89 -15.97
CA PHE A 179 -20.85 3.26 -15.79
C PHE A 179 -21.02 4.13 -17.05
N VAL A 180 -21.15 3.50 -18.22
CA VAL A 180 -21.59 4.13 -19.47
C VAL A 180 -22.70 3.29 -20.11
N PRO A 181 -23.78 3.91 -20.64
CA PRO A 181 -24.92 3.17 -21.16
C PRO A 181 -24.65 2.50 -22.51
N SER A 182 -23.73 3.05 -23.30
CA SER A 182 -23.35 2.54 -24.63
C SER A 182 -21.94 2.95 -25.00
N TYR A 183 -21.27 2.15 -25.83
CA TYR A 183 -19.95 2.45 -26.39
C TYR A 183 -19.97 2.20 -27.91
N GLU A 184 -19.55 3.20 -28.71
CA GLU A 184 -19.63 3.18 -30.19
C GLU A 184 -21.03 2.77 -30.74
N GLY A 185 -22.10 3.15 -30.03
CA GLY A 185 -23.48 2.86 -30.42
C GLY A 185 -24.02 1.49 -29.97
N VAL A 186 -23.20 0.67 -29.32
CA VAL A 186 -23.58 -0.64 -28.77
C VAL A 186 -23.90 -0.51 -27.27
N PRO A 187 -25.04 -1.02 -26.77
CA PRO A 187 -25.36 -1.02 -25.35
C PRO A 187 -24.30 -1.78 -24.53
N VAL A 188 -23.95 -1.26 -23.35
CA VAL A 188 -23.00 -1.93 -22.44
C VAL A 188 -23.74 -2.90 -21.52
N GLU A 189 -23.30 -4.15 -21.52
CA GLU A 189 -23.76 -5.21 -20.62
C GLU A 189 -22.95 -5.21 -19.31
N LEU A 190 -23.51 -5.78 -18.24
CA LEU A 190 -22.76 -6.06 -17.01
C LEU A 190 -22.01 -7.40 -17.14
N ALA A 191 -20.89 -7.52 -16.43
CA ALA A 191 -20.19 -8.77 -16.26
C ALA A 191 -21.05 -9.82 -15.56
N ARG A 192 -20.84 -11.08 -15.94
CA ARG A 192 -21.46 -12.24 -15.31
C ARG A 192 -20.40 -13.02 -14.52
N PRO A 193 -20.76 -13.54 -13.33
CA PRO A 193 -19.85 -14.38 -12.56
C PRO A 193 -19.34 -15.58 -13.35
N GLY A 194 -18.02 -15.82 -13.27
CA GLY A 194 -17.33 -16.94 -13.91
C GLY A 194 -17.02 -16.77 -15.40
N GLU A 195 -17.38 -15.63 -16.03
CA GLU A 195 -17.03 -15.36 -17.43
C GLU A 195 -15.66 -14.66 -17.56
N ASP A 196 -14.74 -15.25 -18.33
CA ASP A 196 -13.48 -14.60 -18.74
C ASP A 196 -13.67 -13.92 -20.11
N TYR A 197 -13.91 -12.60 -20.07
CA TYR A 197 -14.13 -11.81 -21.27
C TYR A 197 -12.87 -11.61 -22.12
N VAL A 198 -11.68 -11.73 -21.53
CA VAL A 198 -10.41 -11.62 -22.25
C VAL A 198 -10.16 -12.89 -23.05
N ALA A 199 -10.33 -14.06 -22.42
CA ALA A 199 -10.26 -15.35 -23.11
C ALA A 199 -11.35 -15.50 -24.18
N ALA A 200 -12.52 -14.87 -24.00
CA ALA A 200 -13.58 -14.83 -24.99
C ALA A 200 -13.26 -13.93 -26.22
N GLY A 201 -12.13 -13.21 -26.21
CA GLY A 201 -11.69 -12.34 -27.30
C GLY A 201 -12.07 -10.87 -27.17
N GLY A 202 -12.53 -10.44 -25.98
CA GLY A 202 -12.82 -9.04 -25.69
C GLY A 202 -11.54 -8.23 -25.50
N VAL A 203 -11.46 -7.08 -26.16
CA VAL A 203 -10.34 -6.15 -26.01
C VAL A 203 -10.55 -5.32 -24.75
N VAL A 204 -9.65 -5.47 -23.78
CA VAL A 204 -9.65 -4.70 -22.54
C VAL A 204 -9.40 -3.22 -22.86
N THR A 205 -10.40 -2.40 -22.55
CA THR A 205 -10.43 -0.98 -22.92
C THR A 205 -10.75 -0.15 -21.68
N PRO A 206 -9.73 0.36 -20.95
CA PRO A 206 -9.94 1.31 -19.87
C PRO A 206 -10.53 2.61 -20.41
N ILE A 207 -11.62 3.06 -19.81
CA ILE A 207 -12.35 4.26 -20.21
C ILE A 207 -12.00 5.40 -19.28
N ARG A 208 -11.54 6.50 -19.87
CA ARG A 208 -11.25 7.72 -19.13
C ARG A 208 -12.54 8.51 -18.88
N GLY A 209 -12.90 8.70 -17.62
CA GLY A 209 -13.99 9.55 -17.17
C GLY A 209 -13.64 11.05 -17.12
N ASP A 210 -14.51 11.83 -16.49
CA ASP A 210 -14.44 13.30 -16.41
C ASP A 210 -13.67 13.83 -15.18
N ALA A 211 -13.09 12.93 -14.39
CA ALA A 211 -12.34 13.31 -13.20
C ALA A 211 -11.11 14.18 -13.53
N PRO A 212 -10.67 15.04 -12.60
CA PRO A 212 -9.48 15.86 -12.80
C PRO A 212 -8.24 15.05 -13.18
N ALA A 213 -7.37 15.63 -14.02
CA ALA A 213 -6.12 14.98 -14.41
C ALA A 213 -5.17 14.79 -13.22
N ASP A 214 -5.29 15.65 -12.20
CA ASP A 214 -4.58 15.57 -10.93
C ASP A 214 -5.59 15.31 -9.80
N PRO A 215 -5.75 14.06 -9.33
CA PRO A 215 -6.70 13.71 -8.28
C PRO A 215 -6.34 14.37 -6.94
N ALA A 216 -7.36 14.79 -6.18
CA ALA A 216 -7.14 15.38 -4.86
C ALA A 216 -6.52 14.38 -3.87
N VAL A 217 -6.88 13.10 -3.97
CA VAL A 217 -6.30 12.01 -3.17
C VAL A 217 -4.91 11.64 -3.73
N PRO A 218 -3.81 11.78 -2.96
CA PRO A 218 -2.46 11.47 -3.42
C PRO A 218 -2.25 9.99 -3.79
N ALA A 219 -1.20 9.72 -4.56
CA ALA A 219 -0.90 8.36 -5.05
C ALA A 219 -0.51 7.39 -3.93
N ASP A 220 0.24 7.84 -2.91
CA ASP A 220 0.68 7.01 -1.79
C ASP A 220 -0.47 6.58 -0.87
N ALA A 221 -1.56 7.35 -0.86
CA ALA A 221 -2.79 7.04 -0.12
C ALA A 221 -3.53 5.82 -0.65
N VAL A 222 -3.39 5.52 -1.95
CA VAL A 222 -4.13 4.44 -2.64
C VAL A 222 -3.24 3.28 -3.08
N THR A 223 -1.92 3.48 -3.09
CA THR A 223 -0.94 2.46 -3.50
C THR A 223 -0.25 1.85 -2.28
N ALA A 224 -0.27 0.51 -2.21
CA ALA A 224 0.42 -0.22 -1.17
C ALA A 224 1.94 -0.03 -1.24
N SER A 225 2.59 -0.14 -0.08
CA SER A 225 4.05 -0.05 0.00
C SER A 225 4.74 -1.36 -0.42
N GLY A 226 6.03 -1.27 -0.78
CA GLY A 226 6.81 -2.45 -1.17
C GLY A 226 7.18 -3.39 -0.02
N SER A 227 7.17 -2.91 1.23
CA SER A 227 7.41 -3.73 2.42
C SER A 227 6.12 -4.22 3.08
N GLY A 228 5.00 -3.55 2.80
CA GLY A 228 3.75 -3.72 3.54
C GLY A 228 3.76 -3.11 4.95
N LEU A 229 4.90 -2.55 5.40
CA LEU A 229 5.08 -2.01 6.77
C LEU A 229 5.61 -0.58 6.76
N ASP A 230 5.35 0.17 5.70
CA ASP A 230 5.83 1.55 5.56
C ASP A 230 5.32 2.44 6.71
N PRO A 231 6.20 3.00 7.55
CA PRO A 231 5.81 3.91 8.62
C PRO A 231 5.48 5.32 8.12
N GLN A 232 5.75 5.61 6.84
CA GLN A 232 5.66 6.95 6.29
C GLN A 232 4.52 7.13 5.29
N ILE A 233 3.93 8.32 5.34
CA ILE A 233 3.06 8.86 4.29
C ILE A 233 3.68 10.12 3.70
N SER A 234 3.26 10.50 2.50
CA SER A 234 3.67 11.78 1.89
C SER A 234 3.09 12.96 2.70
N PRO A 235 3.77 14.12 2.71
CA PRO A 235 3.22 15.34 3.30
C PRO A 235 1.87 15.75 2.67
N ALA A 236 1.67 15.45 1.38
CA ALA A 236 0.40 15.73 0.71
C ALA A 236 -0.74 14.86 1.27
N TYR A 237 -0.46 13.59 1.58
CA TYR A 237 -1.47 12.71 2.18
C TYR A 237 -1.72 13.06 3.65
N ALA A 238 -0.70 13.50 4.38
CA ALA A 238 -0.89 14.04 5.73
C ALA A 238 -1.76 15.31 5.70
N GLU A 239 -1.46 16.29 4.83
CA GLU A 239 -2.23 17.53 4.71
C GLU A 239 -3.70 17.28 4.36
N LEU A 240 -3.98 16.33 3.45
CA LEU A 240 -5.35 15.95 3.08
C LEU A 240 -6.20 15.56 4.31
N GLN A 241 -5.58 14.98 5.34
CA GLN A 241 -6.26 14.47 6.53
C GLN A 241 -6.37 15.49 7.66
N VAL A 242 -5.63 16.60 7.61
CA VAL A 242 -5.54 17.61 8.67
C VAL A 242 -6.91 18.11 9.11
N ASN A 243 -7.77 18.48 8.16
CA ASN A 243 -9.08 19.07 8.48
C ASN A 243 -10.00 18.08 9.19
N ARG A 244 -9.96 16.80 8.78
CA ARG A 244 -10.69 15.72 9.46
C ARG A 244 -10.17 15.55 10.87
N VAL A 245 -8.87 15.33 11.04
CA VAL A 245 -8.27 15.08 12.35
C VAL A 245 -8.50 16.27 13.30
N ALA A 246 -8.33 17.50 12.82
CA ALA A 246 -8.58 18.71 13.61
C ALA A 246 -10.04 18.79 14.11
N ARG A 247 -11.01 18.46 13.25
CA ARG A 247 -12.43 18.42 13.62
C ARG A 247 -12.69 17.36 14.70
N GLU A 248 -12.19 16.14 14.52
CA GLU A 248 -12.40 15.04 15.48
C GLU A 248 -11.70 15.29 16.83
N ARG A 249 -10.61 16.06 16.84
CA ARG A 249 -9.89 16.44 18.07
C ARG A 249 -10.37 17.77 18.68
N GLY A 250 -11.27 18.49 18.01
CA GLY A 250 -11.66 19.84 18.42
C GLY A 250 -10.49 20.83 18.47
N ALA A 251 -9.52 20.66 17.57
CA ALA A 251 -8.27 21.43 17.49
C ALA A 251 -8.30 22.41 16.31
N ASP A 252 -7.44 23.43 16.35
CA ASP A 252 -7.21 24.32 15.21
C ASP A 252 -6.43 23.55 14.10
N PRO A 253 -6.92 23.52 12.85
CA PRO A 253 -6.17 22.93 11.73
C PRO A 253 -4.74 23.44 11.62
N ALA A 254 -4.47 24.71 11.93
CA ALA A 254 -3.11 25.25 11.89
C ALA A 254 -2.19 24.63 12.95
N ALA A 255 -2.74 24.20 14.10
CA ALA A 255 -1.97 23.49 15.11
C ALA A 255 -1.64 22.06 14.67
N ILE A 256 -2.60 21.37 14.04
CA ILE A 256 -2.39 20.03 13.48
C ILE A 256 -1.35 20.06 12.34
N ARG A 257 -1.36 21.08 11.47
CA ARG A 257 -0.32 21.23 10.42
C ARG A 257 1.08 21.38 11.00
N ARG A 258 1.25 22.19 12.06
CA ARG A 258 2.55 22.31 12.74
C ARG A 258 3.04 20.97 13.26
N LEU A 259 2.13 20.17 13.82
CA LEU A 259 2.48 18.82 14.28
C LEU A 259 2.90 17.92 13.11
N VAL A 260 2.21 17.98 11.98
CA VAL A 260 2.62 17.27 10.75
C VAL A 260 4.02 17.70 10.32
N ASP A 261 4.30 19.01 10.30
CA ASP A 261 5.61 19.55 9.92
C ASP A 261 6.73 19.08 10.88
N GLU A 262 6.47 19.07 12.19
CA GLU A 262 7.41 18.60 13.22
C GLU A 262 7.77 17.11 13.06
N HIS A 263 6.82 16.30 12.58
CA HIS A 263 6.99 14.88 12.30
C HIS A 263 7.31 14.57 10.82
N THR A 264 7.59 15.61 10.02
CA THR A 264 8.02 15.45 8.64
C THR A 264 9.54 15.32 8.56
N SER A 265 10.01 14.16 8.14
CA SER A 265 11.41 13.94 7.80
C SER A 265 11.77 14.58 6.45
N GLY A 266 12.92 15.26 6.40
CA GLY A 266 13.46 15.84 5.17
C GLY A 266 14.12 14.81 4.27
N ARG A 267 14.58 15.25 3.09
CA ARG A 267 15.36 14.39 2.18
C ARG A 267 16.71 14.02 2.80
N GLY A 268 17.12 12.77 2.62
CA GLY A 268 18.46 12.31 3.00
C GLY A 268 19.53 13.14 2.29
N LEU A 269 20.50 13.68 3.04
CA LEU A 269 21.54 14.59 2.53
C LEU A 269 20.99 15.80 1.75
N GLY A 270 19.69 16.14 1.90
CA GLY A 270 19.02 17.22 1.17
C GLY A 270 18.54 16.88 -0.26
N PHE A 271 18.88 15.71 -0.82
CA PHE A 271 18.50 15.35 -2.20
C PHE A 271 18.09 13.89 -2.42
N MET A 272 18.43 12.98 -1.51
CA MET A 272 18.07 11.57 -1.61
C MET A 272 16.69 11.30 -1.03
N GLY A 273 15.88 10.52 -1.75
CA GLY A 273 14.54 10.14 -1.30
C GLY A 273 13.53 11.30 -1.35
N GLN A 274 12.40 11.10 -0.68
CA GLN A 274 11.30 12.07 -0.59
C GLN A 274 11.04 12.42 0.87
N PRO A 275 10.49 13.61 1.16
CA PRO A 275 10.00 13.91 2.50
C PRO A 275 8.87 12.94 2.88
N GLY A 276 8.82 12.56 4.15
CA GLY A 276 7.83 11.60 4.66
C GLY A 276 7.46 11.89 6.10
N VAL A 277 6.19 11.66 6.45
CA VAL A 277 5.61 11.89 7.77
C VAL A 277 5.48 10.55 8.48
N ASN A 278 6.09 10.41 9.66
CA ASN A 278 5.96 9.17 10.46
C ASN A 278 4.58 9.11 11.12
N VAL A 279 3.74 8.16 10.71
CA VAL A 279 2.33 8.12 11.15
C VAL A 279 2.20 7.72 12.61
N LEU A 280 3.02 6.77 13.10
CA LEU A 280 2.97 6.33 14.49
C LEU A 280 3.40 7.44 15.44
N GLU A 281 4.55 8.06 15.17
CA GLU A 281 5.05 9.17 15.99
C GLU A 281 4.08 10.36 15.98
N LEU A 282 3.51 10.69 14.80
CA LEU A 282 2.51 11.75 14.67
C LEU A 282 1.25 11.46 15.48
N ASN A 283 0.73 10.23 15.43
CA ASN A 283 -0.48 9.85 16.15
C ASN A 283 -0.26 9.80 17.67
N ILE A 284 0.93 9.42 18.15
CA ILE A 284 1.29 9.50 19.57
C ILE A 284 1.34 10.96 20.02
N ALA A 285 2.03 11.82 19.28
CA ALA A 285 2.11 13.25 19.61
C ALA A 285 0.72 13.92 19.55
N LEU A 286 -0.15 13.46 18.64
CA LEU A 286 -1.54 13.89 18.55
C LEU A 286 -2.33 13.52 19.81
N ASP A 287 -2.14 12.31 20.36
CA ASP A 287 -2.80 11.89 21.60
C ASP A 287 -2.31 12.65 22.83
N GLU A 288 -1.03 13.01 22.87
CA GLU A 288 -0.43 13.80 23.97
C GLU A 288 -0.90 15.27 23.96
N GLN A 289 -0.91 15.90 22.79
CA GLN A 289 -1.18 17.35 22.67
C GLN A 289 -2.67 17.66 22.45
N PHE A 290 -3.39 16.75 21.79
CA PHE A 290 -4.80 16.90 21.43
C PHE A 290 -5.58 15.62 21.79
N PRO A 291 -5.71 15.30 23.08
CA PRO A 291 -6.42 14.10 23.51
C PRO A 291 -7.86 14.10 22.98
N ALA A 292 -8.30 12.95 22.46
CA ALA A 292 -9.67 12.80 21.99
C ALA A 292 -10.65 13.03 23.15
N ARG A 293 -11.72 13.79 22.89
CA ARG A 293 -12.79 14.04 23.85
C ARG A 293 -13.82 12.91 23.86
#